data_AF-A0A7X8TGR4-F1
#
_entry.id   AF-A0A7X8TGR4-F1
#
_cell.length_a   1.000
_cell.length_b   1.000
_cell.length_c   1.000
_cell.angle_alpha   90.00
_cell.angle_beta   90.00
_cell.angle_gamma   90.00
#
_symmetry.space_group_name_H-M   'P 1'
#
loop_
_entity.id
_entity.type
_entity.pdbx_description
1 polymer ?
#
loop_
_entity_poly.entity_id
_entity_poly.type
_entity_poly.pdbx_seq_one_letter_code
_entity_poly.pdbx_strand_id
1 'polypeptide(L)'
;LAQWVAQGRIDDFPLGAHDTPDRLLIPERLYGREREVEALLAAFDRVVQDGAAELVLVSGYSGIGKSAVVNELHRVLVPPRGLFASGKFDQYKRDIPYSTLAQAFQGLIRPLLVKSDAELSHWRAALLEALGPNGQLMVNLVPELALIIGEQPLAPDLSPQDQQARFQLVF
;
A
#
# COMPACT_ATOMS: atom_id res chain seq x y z
N LEU A 1 -47.43 7.55 20.08
CA LEU A 1 -48.66 7.28 20.89
C LEU A 1 -49.86 8.14 20.48
N ALA A 2 -49.69 9.37 19.98
CA ALA A 2 -50.81 10.24 19.59
C ALA A 2 -51.76 9.62 18.54
N GLN A 3 -51.23 8.96 17.49
CA GLN A 3 -52.07 8.34 16.44
C GLN A 3 -52.89 7.15 16.96
N TRP A 4 -52.29 6.25 17.74
CA TRP A 4 -52.99 5.12 18.36
C TRP A 4 -54.15 5.58 19.27
N VAL A 5 -53.90 6.60 20.09
CA VAL A 5 -54.92 7.16 21.00
C VAL A 5 -56.05 7.84 20.23
N ALA A 6 -55.76 8.47 19.09
CA ALA A 6 -56.75 9.21 18.30
C ALA A 6 -57.54 8.33 17.31
N GLN A 7 -56.94 7.26 16.78
CA GLN A 7 -57.47 6.54 15.61
C GLN A 7 -57.50 5.01 15.77
N GLY A 8 -56.97 4.46 16.86
CA GLY A 8 -56.94 3.01 17.11
C GLY A 8 -56.09 2.20 16.12
N ARG A 9 -55.30 2.90 15.28
CA ARG A 9 -54.36 2.33 14.33
C ARG A 9 -53.14 3.24 14.20
N ILE A 10 -52.03 2.67 13.75
CA ILE A 10 -50.83 3.41 13.37
C ILE A 10 -50.66 3.15 11.88
N ASP A 11 -50.61 4.21 11.08
CA ASP A 11 -50.41 4.09 9.64
C ASP A 11 -48.94 3.70 9.35
N ASP A 12 -48.71 3.01 8.23
CA ASP A 12 -47.37 2.57 7.84
C ASP A 12 -46.43 3.77 7.63
N PHE A 13 -45.24 3.68 8.22
CA PHE A 13 -44.19 4.68 8.07
C PHE A 13 -42.86 3.98 7.74
N PRO A 14 -41.97 4.65 6.98
CA PRO A 14 -40.65 4.10 6.68
C PRO A 14 -39.85 3.94 7.98
N LEU A 15 -39.49 2.70 8.29
CA LEU A 15 -38.65 2.38 9.43
C LEU A 15 -37.24 2.98 9.22
N GLY A 16 -36.64 3.47 10.30
CA GLY A 16 -35.27 3.99 10.31
C GLY A 16 -35.08 5.38 9.67
N ALA A 17 -36.15 6.11 9.37
CA ALA A 17 -36.07 7.46 8.79
C ALA A 17 -35.33 8.50 9.68
N HIS A 18 -35.18 8.19 10.98
CA HIS A 18 -34.48 9.03 11.96
C HIS A 18 -33.41 8.25 12.74
N ASP A 19 -33.03 7.06 12.28
CA ASP A 19 -31.99 6.29 12.94
C ASP A 19 -30.65 6.98 12.72
N THR A 20 -29.95 7.28 13.80
CA THR A 20 -28.53 7.64 13.72
C THR A 20 -27.76 6.42 13.21
N PRO A 21 -26.95 6.54 12.15
CA PRO A 21 -26.19 5.41 11.63
C PRO A 21 -25.29 4.84 12.73
N ASP A 22 -25.34 3.52 12.90
CA ASP A 22 -24.54 2.76 13.88
C ASP A 22 -23.03 2.94 13.69
N ARG A 23 -22.64 3.43 12.52
CA ARG A 23 -21.26 3.71 12.13
C ARG A 23 -21.08 5.21 11.90
N LEU A 24 -20.26 5.82 12.74
CA LEU A 24 -19.66 7.13 12.48
C LEU A 24 -18.89 7.08 11.15
N LEU A 25 -19.49 7.59 10.09
CA LEU A 25 -18.81 7.87 8.82
C LEU A 25 -18.08 9.21 8.96
N ILE A 26 -16.94 9.20 9.66
CA ILE A 26 -16.07 10.37 9.70
C ILE A 26 -15.50 10.55 8.28
N PRO A 27 -15.76 11.68 7.59
CA PRO A 27 -15.11 11.95 6.33
C PRO A 27 -13.62 11.95 6.58
N GLU A 28 -12.89 11.10 5.89
CA GLU A 28 -11.43 11.05 5.98
C GLU A 28 -10.77 12.27 5.28
N ARG A 29 -11.34 13.48 5.44
CA ARG A 29 -10.80 14.71 4.87
C ARG A 29 -9.63 15.18 5.72
N LEU A 30 -8.48 15.33 5.09
CA LEU A 30 -7.33 15.98 5.68
C LEU A 30 -7.52 17.50 5.59
N TYR A 31 -7.67 18.17 6.73
CA TYR A 31 -7.87 19.62 6.81
C TYR A 31 -6.54 20.36 7.01
N GLY A 32 -6.34 21.47 6.30
CA GLY A 32 -5.23 22.40 6.56
C GLY A 32 -3.86 21.89 6.10
N ARG A 33 -3.85 20.92 5.19
CA ARG A 33 -2.64 20.31 4.60
C ARG A 33 -2.64 20.37 3.08
N GLU A 34 -3.41 21.30 2.52
CA GLU A 34 -3.63 21.43 1.09
C GLU A 34 -2.29 21.67 0.37
N ARG A 35 -1.41 22.49 0.94
CA ARG A 35 -0.08 22.77 0.37
C ARG A 35 0.83 21.56 0.34
N GLU A 36 0.88 20.78 1.42
CA GLU A 36 1.71 19.57 1.48
C GLU A 36 1.19 18.47 0.55
N VAL A 37 -0.13 18.35 0.42
CA VAL A 37 -0.77 17.45 -0.53
C VAL A 37 -0.49 17.88 -1.97
N GLU A 38 -0.65 19.16 -2.30
CA GLU A 38 -0.32 19.70 -3.63
C GLU A 38 1.15 19.47 -4.00
N ALA A 39 2.07 19.64 -3.05
CA ALA A 39 3.49 19.37 -3.28
C ALA A 39 3.77 17.88 -3.60
N LEU A 40 3.09 16.96 -2.90
CA LEU A 40 3.19 15.53 -3.17
C LEU A 40 2.59 15.16 -4.53
N LEU A 41 1.43 15.72 -4.87
CA LEU A 41 0.78 15.47 -6.16
C LEU A 41 1.62 16.01 -7.31
N ALA A 42 2.17 17.22 -7.18
CA ALA A 42 3.06 17.79 -8.18
C ALA A 42 4.33 16.95 -8.39
N ALA A 43 4.87 16.34 -7.33
CA ALA A 43 5.99 15.42 -7.45
C ALA A 43 5.60 14.14 -8.19
N PHE A 44 4.44 13.58 -7.87
CA PHE A 44 3.91 12.42 -8.58
C PHE A 44 3.67 12.70 -10.06
N ASP A 45 3.08 13.85 -10.40
CA ASP A 45 2.82 14.25 -11.78
C ASP A 45 4.13 14.36 -12.58
N ARG A 46 5.21 14.90 -12.01
CA ARG A 46 6.53 14.92 -12.66
C ARG A 46 7.05 13.52 -12.95
N VAL A 47 6.95 12.59 -12.00
CA VAL A 47 7.34 11.18 -12.21
C VAL A 47 6.54 10.55 -13.35
N VAL A 48 5.24 10.82 -13.44
CA VAL A 48 4.37 10.31 -14.51
C VAL A 48 4.75 10.89 -15.88
N GLN A 49 5.11 12.18 -15.95
CA GLN A 49 5.48 12.84 -17.21
C GLN A 49 6.89 12.50 -17.67
N ASP A 50 7.87 12.52 -16.76
CA ASP A 50 9.30 12.43 -17.08
C ASP A 50 9.83 11.00 -16.97
N GLY A 51 9.12 10.10 -16.28
CA GLY A 51 9.52 8.71 -16.04
C GLY A 51 10.70 8.54 -15.08
N ALA A 52 11.27 9.63 -14.56
CA ALA A 52 12.35 9.60 -13.59
C ALA A 52 11.84 9.37 -12.17
N ALA A 53 12.54 8.54 -11.39
CA ALA A 53 12.20 8.31 -9.99
C ALA A 53 12.47 9.56 -9.14
N GLU A 54 11.52 9.94 -8.27
CA GLU A 54 11.67 11.04 -7.32
C GLU A 54 11.58 10.56 -5.87
N LEU A 55 12.31 11.23 -4.98
CA LEU A 55 12.27 11.01 -3.53
C LEU A 55 11.67 12.23 -2.83
N VAL A 56 10.63 12.02 -2.04
CA VAL A 56 10.02 13.07 -1.20
C VAL A 56 10.17 12.72 0.28
N LEU A 57 10.66 13.67 1.07
CA LEU A 57 10.81 13.55 2.52
C LEU A 57 9.75 14.39 3.24
N VAL A 58 8.87 13.73 4.00
CA VAL A 58 7.87 14.40 4.86
C VAL A 58 8.35 14.34 6.31
N SER A 59 8.69 15.50 6.89
CA SER A 59 9.21 15.62 8.25
C SER A 59 8.24 16.34 9.18
N GLY A 60 8.38 16.13 10.49
CA GLY A 60 7.52 16.74 11.52
C GLY A 60 7.32 15.86 12.75
N TYR A 61 6.73 16.44 13.80
CA TYR A 61 6.52 15.77 15.08
C TYR A 61 5.68 14.48 14.97
N SER A 62 5.80 13.58 15.95
CA SER A 62 4.92 12.41 16.03
C SER A 62 3.46 12.86 16.19
N GLY A 63 2.53 12.15 15.54
CA GLY A 63 1.09 12.47 15.59
C GLY A 63 0.65 13.68 14.77
N ILE A 64 1.55 14.43 14.11
CA ILE A 64 1.22 15.66 13.36
C ILE A 64 0.45 15.43 12.03
N GLY A 65 0.20 14.16 11.67
CA GLY A 65 -0.53 13.79 10.45
C GLY A 65 0.33 13.44 9.23
N LYS A 66 1.65 13.19 9.38
CA LYS A 66 2.53 12.83 8.24
C LYS A 66 2.00 11.65 7.41
N SER A 67 1.56 10.59 8.08
CA SER A 67 0.99 9.42 7.41
C SER A 67 -0.33 9.74 6.71
N ALA A 68 -1.12 10.67 7.25
CA ALA A 68 -2.36 11.10 6.63
C ALA A 68 -2.10 11.88 5.34
N VAL A 69 -1.09 12.76 5.33
CA VAL A 69 -0.63 13.49 4.13
C VAL A 69 -0.18 12.51 3.04
N VAL A 70 0.62 11.50 3.38
CA VAL A 70 1.08 10.49 2.40
C VAL A 70 -0.08 9.62 1.91
N ASN A 71 -1.06 9.31 2.76
CA ASN A 71 -2.24 8.53 2.36
C ASN A 71 -3.19 9.27 1.42
N GLU A 72 -3.13 10.60 1.32
CA GLU A 72 -3.88 11.32 0.29
C GLU A 72 -3.37 10.98 -1.12
N LEU A 73 -2.06 10.74 -1.28
CA LEU A 73 -1.51 10.23 -2.55
C LEU A 73 -2.12 8.87 -2.89
N HIS A 74 -2.27 7.98 -1.89
CA HIS A 74 -2.90 6.67 -2.11
C HIS A 74 -4.30 6.79 -2.71
N ARG A 75 -5.10 7.80 -2.34
CA ARG A 75 -6.43 8.02 -2.94
C ARG A 75 -6.38 8.48 -4.38
N VAL A 76 -5.40 9.33 -4.73
CA VAL A 76 -5.23 9.83 -6.09
C VAL A 76 -4.66 8.74 -7.03
N LEU A 77 -3.95 7.76 -6.47
CA LEU A 77 -3.50 6.57 -7.22
C LEU A 77 -4.65 5.62 -7.59
N VAL A 78 -5.83 5.75 -6.98
CA VAL A 78 -6.98 4.85 -7.21
C VAL A 78 -7.54 4.95 -8.64
N PRO A 79 -7.37 6.06 -9.37
CA PRO A 79 -7.41 6.02 -10.83
C PRO A 79 -6.22 6.82 -11.43
N PRO A 80 -5.11 6.18 -11.88
CA PRO A 80 -5.12 4.99 -12.73
C PRO A 80 -4.07 3.92 -12.34
N ARG A 81 -4.50 2.68 -12.08
CA ARG A 81 -3.66 1.43 -12.18
C ARG A 81 -2.31 1.41 -11.43
N GLY A 82 -2.02 2.38 -10.57
CA GLY A 82 -0.77 2.45 -9.82
C GLY A 82 -0.73 1.37 -8.73
N LEU A 83 0.43 0.76 -8.53
CA LEU A 83 0.66 -0.07 -7.37
C LEU A 83 1.17 0.79 -6.22
N PHE A 84 0.62 0.59 -5.03
CA PHE A 84 1.04 1.30 -3.82
C PHE A 84 1.60 0.32 -2.80
N ALA A 85 2.80 0.64 -2.29
CA ALA A 85 3.48 -0.11 -1.26
C ALA A 85 3.67 0.80 -0.04
N SER A 86 3.45 0.28 1.15
CA SER A 86 3.84 0.99 2.37
C SER A 86 4.49 0.06 3.36
N GLY A 87 5.51 0.58 4.04
CA GLY A 87 6.22 -0.11 5.11
C GLY A 87 6.35 0.83 6.29
N LYS A 88 6.20 0.28 7.50
CA LYS A 88 6.45 1.01 8.75
C LYS A 88 7.78 0.55 9.33
N PHE A 89 8.66 1.50 9.61
CA PHE A 89 9.82 1.23 10.47
C PHE A 89 9.34 1.08 11.90
N ASP A 90 9.34 -0.17 12.38
CA ASP A 90 9.01 -0.49 13.76
C ASP A 90 10.27 -0.42 14.61
N GLN A 91 10.24 0.45 15.63
CA GLN A 91 11.34 0.63 16.56
C GLN A 91 11.72 -0.64 17.33
N TYR A 92 10.85 -1.65 17.38
CA TYR A 92 11.10 -2.94 18.01
C TYR A 92 11.65 -4.00 17.05
N LYS A 93 11.72 -3.72 15.73
CA LYS A 93 12.26 -4.62 14.70
C LYS A 93 13.63 -4.18 14.16
N ARG A 94 14.41 -3.48 14.99
CA ARG A 94 15.74 -2.92 14.61
C ARG A 94 16.73 -3.98 14.14
N ASP A 95 16.57 -5.22 14.61
CA ASP A 95 17.51 -6.31 14.36
C ASP A 95 17.17 -7.10 13.08
N ILE A 96 16.14 -6.69 12.33
CA ILE A 96 15.76 -7.32 11.06
C ILE A 96 16.00 -6.33 9.92
N PRO A 97 17.18 -6.39 9.27
CA PRO A 97 17.48 -5.62 8.08
C PRO A 97 16.37 -5.78 7.05
N TYR A 98 15.99 -4.68 6.39
CA TYR A 98 15.06 -4.66 5.26
C TYR A 98 13.63 -5.15 5.56
N SER A 99 13.27 -5.39 6.82
CA SER A 99 11.92 -5.80 7.21
C SER A 99 10.82 -4.85 6.72
N THR A 100 11.11 -3.54 6.70
CA THR A 100 10.19 -2.53 6.17
C THR A 100 10.04 -2.59 4.65
N LEU A 101 11.11 -2.91 3.92
CA LEU A 101 11.04 -3.14 2.47
C LEU A 101 10.27 -4.43 2.15
N ALA A 102 10.55 -5.51 2.88
CA ALA A 102 9.80 -6.76 2.76
C ALA A 102 8.29 -6.52 2.94
N GLN A 103 7.90 -5.77 3.98
CA GLN A 103 6.51 -5.39 4.21
C GLN A 103 5.91 -4.62 3.04
N ALA A 104 6.64 -3.64 2.49
CA ALA A 104 6.17 -2.86 1.35
C ALA A 104 5.93 -3.75 0.12
N PHE A 105 6.89 -4.62 -0.21
CA PHE A 105 6.77 -5.57 -1.33
C PHE A 105 5.66 -6.60 -1.13
N GLN A 106 5.43 -7.08 0.10
CA GLN A 106 4.28 -7.94 0.40
C GLN A 106 2.95 -7.25 0.06
N GLY A 107 2.86 -5.94 0.34
CA GLY A 107 1.71 -5.12 -0.05
C GLY A 107 1.49 -5.05 -1.57
N LEU A 108 2.57 -5.13 -2.35
CA LEU A 108 2.49 -5.15 -3.82
C LEU A 108 2.15 -6.53 -4.38
N ILE A 109 2.68 -7.60 -3.79
CA ILE A 109 2.57 -8.97 -4.30
C ILE A 109 1.18 -9.54 -4.05
N ARG A 110 0.60 -9.31 -2.86
CA ARG A 110 -0.70 -9.92 -2.50
C ARG A 110 -1.84 -9.56 -3.47
N PRO A 111 -2.01 -8.29 -3.91
CA PRO A 111 -3.00 -7.95 -4.92
C PRO A 111 -2.75 -8.64 -6.27
N LEU A 112 -1.50 -8.90 -6.64
CA LEU A 112 -1.16 -9.59 -7.89
C LEU A 112 -1.62 -11.05 -7.88
N LEU A 113 -1.57 -11.72 -6.72
CA LEU A 113 -1.98 -13.13 -6.58
C LEU A 113 -3.48 -13.36 -6.84
N VAL A 114 -4.31 -12.31 -6.80
CA VAL A 114 -5.76 -12.39 -7.02
C VAL A 114 -6.13 -12.06 -8.48
N LYS A 115 -5.14 -11.69 -9.32
CA LYS A 115 -5.35 -11.37 -10.73
C LYS A 115 -5.57 -12.63 -11.58
N SER A 116 -6.07 -12.40 -12.79
CA SER A 116 -6.21 -13.47 -13.78
C SER A 116 -4.85 -14.06 -14.19
N ASP A 117 -4.82 -15.32 -14.62
CA ASP A 117 -3.58 -15.99 -15.04
C ASP A 117 -2.85 -15.24 -16.16
N ALA A 118 -3.59 -14.59 -17.07
CA ALA A 118 -3.03 -13.79 -18.15
C ALA A 118 -2.28 -12.56 -17.62
N GLU A 119 -2.87 -11.82 -16.67
CA GLU A 119 -2.21 -10.69 -16.03
C GLU A 119 -1.01 -11.15 -15.19
N LEU A 120 -1.16 -12.25 -14.45
CA LEU A 120 -0.11 -12.78 -13.60
C LEU A 120 1.07 -13.30 -14.43
N SER A 121 0.82 -13.85 -15.62
CA SER A 121 1.88 -14.27 -16.55
C SER A 121 2.72 -13.10 -17.05
N HIS A 122 2.10 -11.96 -17.34
CA HIS A 122 2.82 -10.74 -17.71
C HIS A 122 3.73 -10.26 -16.57
N TRP A 123 3.20 -10.21 -15.35
CA TRP A 123 3.99 -9.85 -14.16
C TRP A 123 5.11 -10.85 -13.88
N ARG A 124 4.85 -12.14 -14.00
CA ARG A 124 5.87 -13.20 -13.86
C ARG A 124 7.05 -12.95 -14.80
N ALA A 125 6.78 -12.69 -16.08
CA ALA A 125 7.83 -12.44 -17.06
C ALA A 125 8.65 -11.19 -16.73
N ALA A 126 7.99 -10.07 -16.44
CA ALA A 126 8.66 -8.81 -16.10
C ALA A 126 9.49 -8.92 -14.81
N LEU A 127 8.98 -9.62 -13.79
CA LEU A 127 9.70 -9.84 -12.54
C LEU A 127 10.90 -10.76 -12.73
N LEU A 128 10.78 -11.85 -13.49
CA LEU A 128 11.92 -12.72 -13.79
C LEU A 128 13.02 -12.00 -14.56
N GLU A 129 12.65 -11.16 -15.54
CA GLU A 129 13.60 -10.34 -16.30
C GLU A 129 14.31 -9.32 -15.40
N ALA A 130 13.57 -8.59 -14.57
CA ALA A 130 14.13 -7.57 -13.69
C ALA A 130 15.01 -8.15 -12.57
N LEU A 131 14.62 -9.30 -12.01
CA LEU A 131 15.34 -9.94 -10.90
C LEU A 131 16.55 -10.74 -11.38
N GLY A 132 16.49 -11.33 -12.57
CA GLY A 132 17.54 -12.17 -13.13
C GLY A 132 18.06 -13.21 -12.12
N PRO A 133 19.38 -13.30 -11.88
CA PRO A 133 19.96 -14.28 -10.96
C PRO A 133 19.65 -14.00 -9.48
N ASN A 134 19.11 -12.83 -9.15
CA ASN A 134 18.84 -12.42 -7.76
C ASN A 134 17.45 -12.83 -7.26
N GLY A 135 16.67 -13.59 -8.05
CA GLY A 135 15.31 -14.01 -7.70
C GLY A 135 15.20 -14.67 -6.32
N GLN A 136 16.13 -15.57 -5.98
CA GLN A 136 16.14 -16.25 -4.68
C GLN A 136 16.33 -15.31 -3.49
N LEU A 137 17.11 -14.24 -3.65
CA LEU A 137 17.30 -13.25 -2.59
C LEU A 137 15.99 -12.52 -2.29
N MET A 138 15.23 -12.17 -3.34
CA MET A 138 13.92 -11.53 -3.17
C MET A 138 12.87 -12.49 -2.62
N VAL A 139 12.93 -13.79 -2.96
CA VAL A 139 12.07 -14.82 -2.35
C VAL A 139 12.40 -15.00 -0.86
N ASN A 140 13.67 -14.97 -0.47
CA ASN A 140 14.06 -15.03 0.95
C ASN A 140 13.53 -13.82 1.74
N LEU A 141 13.47 -12.65 1.10
CA LEU A 141 12.93 -11.43 1.70
C LEU A 141 11.39 -11.41 1.72
N VAL A 142 10.77 -11.90 0.64
CA VAL A 142 9.31 -11.93 0.46
C VAL A 142 8.88 -13.29 -0.08
N PRO A 143 8.58 -14.25 0.81
CA PRO A 143 8.27 -15.64 0.41
C PRO A 143 7.08 -15.75 -0.54
N GLU A 144 6.09 -14.87 -0.43
CA GLU A 144 4.92 -14.86 -1.32
C GLU A 144 5.29 -14.63 -2.80
N LEU A 145 6.47 -14.07 -3.08
CA LEU A 145 6.95 -13.86 -4.45
C LEU A 145 7.14 -15.19 -5.21
N ALA A 146 7.53 -16.26 -4.52
CA ALA A 146 7.71 -17.58 -5.13
C ALA A 146 6.42 -18.11 -5.79
N LEU A 147 5.25 -17.68 -5.31
CA LEU A 147 3.96 -18.03 -5.92
C LEU A 147 3.79 -17.40 -7.31
N ILE A 148 4.43 -16.25 -7.56
CA ILE A 148 4.37 -15.53 -8.83
C ILE A 148 5.49 -15.92 -9.78
N ILE A 149 6.74 -16.07 -9.30
CA ILE A 149 7.89 -16.33 -10.18
C ILE A 149 8.31 -17.81 -10.23
N GLY A 150 7.75 -18.66 -9.36
CA GLY A 150 8.16 -20.05 -9.19
C GLY A 150 9.38 -20.20 -8.29
N GLU A 151 9.75 -21.45 -8.00
CA GLU A 151 10.99 -21.75 -7.27
C GLU A 151 12.19 -21.20 -8.02
N GLN A 152 13.06 -20.49 -7.31
CA GLN A 152 14.26 -19.88 -7.86
C GLN A 152 15.47 -20.80 -7.59
N PRO A 153 16.47 -20.81 -8.49
CA PRO A 153 17.71 -21.51 -8.21
C PRO A 153 18.35 -20.90 -6.96
N LEU A 154 18.88 -21.76 -6.08
CA LEU A 154 19.59 -21.33 -4.88
C LEU A 154 20.65 -20.29 -5.28
N ALA A 155 20.53 -19.09 -4.72
CA ALA A 155 21.62 -18.13 -4.78
C ALA A 155 22.84 -18.81 -4.13
N PRO A 156 24.07 -18.61 -4.67
CA PRO A 156 25.26 -19.13 -4.02
C PRO A 156 25.25 -18.69 -2.55
N ASP A 157 25.51 -19.65 -1.66
CA ASP A 157 25.43 -19.49 -0.21
C ASP A 157 26.36 -18.35 0.19
N LEU A 158 25.76 -17.22 0.58
CA LEU A 158 26.48 -16.02 0.93
C LEU A 158 26.33 -15.80 2.41
N SER A 159 27.45 -15.51 3.06
CA SER A 159 27.45 -15.15 4.48
C SER A 159 26.47 -13.98 4.70
N PRO A 160 25.89 -13.83 5.90
CA PRO A 160 24.97 -12.72 6.19
C PRO A 160 25.55 -11.33 5.87
N GLN A 161 26.88 -11.20 5.87
CA GLN A 161 27.60 -9.96 5.52
C GLN A 161 27.60 -9.69 4.01
N ASP A 162 27.67 -10.74 3.18
CA ASP A 162 27.67 -10.60 1.71
C ASP A 162 26.26 -10.35 1.15
N GLN A 163 25.22 -10.80 1.86
CA GLN A 163 23.82 -10.45 1.54
C GLN A 163 23.57 -8.94 1.68
N GLN A 164 24.17 -8.30 2.70
CA GLN A 164 24.07 -6.85 2.90
C GLN A 164 24.75 -6.06 1.77
N ALA A 165 25.93 -6.51 1.34
CA ALA A 165 26.74 -5.84 0.32
C ALA A 165 26.16 -5.96 -1.10
N ARG A 166 25.55 -7.10 -1.45
CA ARG A 166 24.88 -7.25 -2.75
C ARG A 166 23.50 -6.60 -2.82
N PHE A 167 22.78 -6.48 -1.70
CA PHE A 167 21.49 -5.78 -1.72
C PHE A 167 21.65 -4.26 -1.96
N GLN A 168 22.77 -3.66 -1.52
CA GLN A 168 23.17 -2.29 -1.90
C GLN A 168 23.51 -2.12 -3.40
N LEU A 169 23.65 -3.22 -4.14
CA LEU A 169 23.93 -3.24 -5.57
C LEU A 169 22.67 -3.45 -6.43
N VAL A 170 21.56 -3.84 -5.80
CA VAL A 170 20.26 -4.12 -6.46
C VAL A 170 19.27 -2.96 -6.27
N PHE A 171 19.47 -2.10 -5.27
CA PHE A 171 18.71 -0.87 -5.00
C PHE A 171 19.61 0.37 -5.12
#